data_AF-A0A7W9YZ18-F1
#
_entry.id   AF-A0A7W9YZ18-F1
#
_cell.length_a   1.000
_cell.length_b   1.000
_cell.length_c   1.000
_cell.angle_alpha   90.00
_cell.angle_beta   90.00
_cell.angle_gamma   90.00
#
_symmetry.space_group_name_H-M   'P 1'
#
loop_
_entity.id
_entity.type
_entity.pdbx_description
1 polymer ?
#
loop_
_entity_poly.entity_id
_entity_poly.type
_entity_poly.pdbx_seq_one_letter_code
_entity_poly.pdbx_strand_id
1 'polypeptide(L)'
;MRHILPREVETLWTLFTAPVVWALHFMVCYVVVAIYCEKAALWGIEFGTIRVALGAVTLLALAMIVLSAYLAWRQWGFGSGDPPHDQPTALDRRRFQGFATLLLSGLSFVAVIYVAIPLILIDGCYQ
;
A
#
# COMPACT_ATOMS: atom_id res chain seq x y z
N MET A 1 18.95 20.10 13.99
CA MET A 1 18.72 18.77 13.39
C MET A 1 17.42 18.84 12.61
N ARG A 2 17.44 18.65 11.29
CA ARG A 2 16.19 18.66 10.50
C ARG A 2 15.32 17.49 10.98
N HIS A 3 14.14 17.78 11.53
CA HIS A 3 13.11 16.79 11.79
C HIS A 3 12.56 16.29 10.45
N ILE A 4 13.32 15.43 9.76
CA ILE A 4 12.91 14.82 8.49
C ILE A 4 11.82 13.77 8.74
N LEU A 5 11.73 13.22 9.97
CA LEU A 5 10.67 12.30 10.37
C LEU A 5 9.60 12.98 11.22
N PRO A 6 8.30 12.80 10.88
CA PRO A 6 7.19 13.30 11.68
C PRO A 6 7.19 12.67 13.08
N ARG A 7 6.76 13.45 14.07
CA ARG A 7 6.56 13.01 15.46
C ARG A 7 5.42 11.99 15.50
N GLU A 8 5.45 10.98 16.39
CA GLU A 8 4.33 10.02 16.49
C GLU A 8 3.02 10.76 16.78
N VAL A 9 2.15 10.84 15.76
CA VAL A 9 0.82 11.43 15.83
C VAL A 9 -0.20 10.31 16.00
N GLU A 10 -1.00 10.39 17.05
CA GLU A 10 -2.18 9.53 17.26
C GLU A 10 -3.30 10.00 16.31
N THR A 11 -3.20 9.62 15.04
CA THR A 11 -4.25 9.88 14.04
C THR A 11 -4.66 8.58 13.38
N LEU A 12 -5.96 8.37 13.18
CA LEU A 12 -6.48 7.21 12.46
C LEU A 12 -5.94 7.13 11.03
N TRP A 13 -5.47 8.24 10.47
CA TRP A 13 -4.84 8.27 9.15
C TRP A 13 -3.62 7.38 9.04
N THR A 14 -2.80 7.24 10.09
CA THR A 14 -1.62 6.35 10.02
C THR A 14 -2.03 4.88 9.92
N LEU A 15 -3.14 4.49 10.55
CA LEU A 15 -3.69 3.13 10.52
C LEU A 15 -4.21 2.76 9.12
N PHE A 16 -4.90 3.68 8.45
CA PHE A 16 -5.54 3.44 7.16
C PHE A 16 -4.65 3.73 5.94
N THR A 17 -3.46 4.30 6.13
CA THR A 17 -2.60 4.73 5.01
C THR A 17 -2.31 3.57 4.04
N ALA A 18 -1.81 2.42 4.53
CA ALA A 18 -1.50 1.29 3.66
C ALA A 18 -2.74 0.66 2.97
N PRO A 19 -3.86 0.40 3.68
CA PRO A 19 -5.10 -0.04 3.02
C PRO A 19 -5.63 0.92 1.96
N VAL A 20 -5.55 2.24 2.19
CA VAL A 20 -5.98 3.24 1.19
C VAL A 20 -5.08 3.23 -0.03
N VAL A 21 -3.75 3.13 0.16
CA VAL A 21 -2.80 3.01 -0.96
C VAL A 21 -3.10 1.77 -1.80
N TRP A 22 -3.37 0.63 -1.16
CA TRP A 22 -3.80 -0.59 -1.86
C TRP A 22 -5.10 -0.39 -2.64
N ALA A 23 -6.14 0.18 -2.00
CA ALA A 23 -7.43 0.39 -2.66
C ALA A 23 -7.33 1.31 -3.88
N LEU A 24 -6.52 2.38 -3.78
CA LEU A 24 -6.25 3.29 -4.89
C LEU A 24 -5.45 2.59 -6.00
N HIS A 25 -4.42 1.82 -5.65
CA HIS A 25 -3.66 1.01 -6.61
C HIS A 25 -4.57 0.03 -7.38
N PHE A 26 -5.42 -0.70 -6.67
CA PHE A 26 -6.40 -1.61 -7.25
C PHE A 26 -7.34 -0.87 -8.22
N MET A 27 -7.92 0.25 -7.78
CA MET A 27 -8.82 1.04 -8.60
C MET A 27 -8.13 1.54 -9.88
N VAL A 28 -6.91 2.07 -9.76
CA VAL A 28 -6.13 2.54 -10.91
C VAL A 28 -5.84 1.41 -11.88
N CYS A 29 -5.34 0.26 -11.41
CA CYS A 29 -5.04 -0.87 -12.27
C CYS A 29 -6.30 -1.38 -12.98
N TYR A 30 -7.39 -1.55 -12.23
CA TYR A 30 -8.65 -2.07 -12.76
C TYR A 30 -9.25 -1.14 -13.81
N VAL A 31 -9.41 0.15 -13.48
CA VAL A 31 -10.05 1.13 -14.38
C VAL A 31 -9.21 1.35 -15.64
N VAL A 32 -7.89 1.48 -15.51
CA VAL A 32 -7.01 1.69 -16.67
C VAL A 32 -7.06 0.49 -17.61
N VAL A 33 -6.94 -0.74 -17.09
CA VAL A 33 -6.99 -1.94 -17.92
C VAL A 33 -8.37 -2.12 -18.55
N ALA A 34 -9.46 -1.92 -17.80
CA ALA A 34 -10.83 -2.03 -18.32
C ALA A 34 -11.09 -1.05 -19.47
N ILE A 35 -10.70 0.22 -19.30
CA ILE A 35 -10.86 1.23 -20.36
C ILE A 35 -9.94 0.91 -21.54
N TYR A 36 -8.70 0.50 -21.28
CA TYR A 36 -7.76 0.15 -22.34
C TYR A 36 -8.28 -1.03 -23.18
N CYS A 37 -8.80 -2.09 -22.55
CA CYS A 37 -9.30 -3.24 -23.28
C CYS A 37 -10.58 -2.97 -24.08
N GLU A 38 -11.47 -2.11 -23.58
CA GLU A 38 -12.70 -1.75 -24.31
C GLU A 38 -12.44 -0.71 -25.41
N LYS A 39 -11.46 0.19 -25.21
CA LYS A 39 -11.21 1.35 -26.08
C LYS A 39 -9.82 1.34 -26.72
N ALA A 40 -9.17 0.18 -26.87
CA ALA A 40 -7.77 0.08 -27.31
C ALA A 40 -7.48 0.84 -28.62
N ALA A 41 -8.41 0.77 -29.59
CA ALA A 41 -8.27 1.45 -30.88
C ALA A 41 -8.16 2.99 -30.79
N LEU A 42 -8.65 3.59 -29.70
CA LEU A 42 -8.55 5.04 -29.45
C LEU A 42 -7.22 5.47 -28.84
N TRP A 43 -6.48 4.54 -28.23
CA TRP A 43 -5.28 4.87 -27.45
C TRP A 43 -4.00 4.83 -28.30
N GLY A 44 -3.98 4.05 -29.38
CA GLY A 44 -2.86 4.02 -30.33
C GLY A 44 -1.51 3.59 -29.74
N ILE A 45 -1.50 3.01 -28.53
CA ILE A 45 -0.30 2.55 -27.82
C ILE A 45 -0.40 1.06 -27.53
N GLU A 46 0.76 0.39 -27.55
CA GLU A 46 0.87 -1.04 -27.28
C GLU A 46 0.59 -1.39 -25.81
N PHE A 47 0.07 -2.59 -25.56
CA PHE A 47 -0.25 -3.07 -24.21
C PHE A 47 0.99 -3.10 -23.30
N GLY A 48 2.18 -3.33 -23.88
CA GLY A 48 3.45 -3.26 -23.17
C GLY A 48 3.69 -1.92 -22.46
N THR A 49 3.29 -0.80 -23.07
CA THR A 49 3.42 0.54 -22.46
C THR A 49 2.52 0.69 -21.24
N ILE A 50 1.26 0.22 -21.32
CA ILE A 50 0.33 0.20 -20.19
C ILE A 50 0.86 -0.68 -19.07
N ARG A 51 1.38 -1.87 -19.42
CA ARG A 51 1.98 -2.80 -18.46
C ARG A 51 3.14 -2.15 -17.69
N VAL A 52 4.06 -1.47 -18.38
CA VAL A 52 5.18 -0.76 -17.73
C VAL A 52 4.69 0.37 -16.83
N ALA A 53 3.72 1.16 -17.29
CA ALA A 53 3.14 2.25 -16.51
C ALA A 53 2.48 1.74 -15.21
N LEU A 54 1.66 0.69 -15.30
CA LEU A 54 1.03 0.07 -14.13
C LEU A 54 2.05 -0.65 -13.23
N GLY A 55 3.13 -1.19 -13.80
CA GLY A 55 4.28 -1.69 -13.05
C GLY A 55 4.91 -0.59 -12.19
N ALA A 56 5.12 0.61 -12.74
CA ALA A 56 5.64 1.75 -11.98
C ALA A 56 4.67 2.20 -10.88
N VAL A 57 3.36 2.24 -11.15
CA VAL A 57 2.33 2.52 -10.13
C VAL A 57 2.35 1.49 -9.01
N THR A 58 2.56 0.21 -9.34
CA THR A 58 2.69 -0.89 -8.37
C THR A 58 3.92 -0.69 -7.48
N LEU A 59 5.09 -0.40 -8.07
CA LEU A 59 6.32 -0.15 -7.30
C LEU A 59 6.16 1.05 -6.36
N LEU A 60 5.53 2.12 -6.83
CA LEU A 60 5.23 3.29 -6.01
C LEU A 60 4.31 2.94 -4.83
N ALA A 61 3.24 2.17 -5.07
CA ALA A 61 2.33 1.71 -4.01
C ALA A 61 3.06 0.85 -2.98
N LEU A 62 3.89 -0.10 -3.42
CA LEU A 62 4.70 -0.94 -2.52
C LEU A 62 5.68 -0.09 -1.70
N ALA A 63 6.36 0.89 -2.30
CA ALA A 63 7.27 1.78 -1.58
C ALA A 63 6.54 2.58 -0.49
N MET A 64 5.34 3.09 -0.77
CA MET A 64 4.51 3.79 0.21
C MET A 64 4.04 2.88 1.35
N ILE A 65 3.68 1.63 1.05
CA ILE A 65 3.29 0.63 2.07
C ILE A 65 4.49 0.25 2.94
N VAL A 66 5.67 0.02 2.35
CA VAL A 66 6.90 -0.28 3.09
C VAL A 66 7.29 0.89 4.00
N LEU A 67 7.17 2.13 3.53
CA LEU A 67 7.38 3.31 4.36
C LEU A 67 6.39 3.36 5.53
N SER A 68 5.10 3.09 5.29
CA SER A 68 4.08 3.01 6.34
C SER A 68 4.42 1.94 7.38
N ALA A 69 4.84 0.75 6.92
CA ALA A 69 5.26 -0.35 7.80
C ALA A 69 6.48 0.03 8.63
N TYR A 70 7.48 0.69 8.04
CA TYR A 70 8.67 1.14 8.76
C TYR A 70 8.34 2.15 9.86
N LEU A 71 7.48 3.14 9.57
CA LEU A 71 7.03 4.11 10.56
C LEU A 71 6.22 3.44 11.68
N ALA A 72 5.36 2.49 11.34
CA ALA A 72 4.58 1.72 12.30
C ALA A 72 5.47 0.83 13.19
N TRP A 73 6.54 0.26 12.64
CA TRP A 73 7.52 -0.53 13.40
C TRP A 73 8.25 0.31 14.44
N ARG A 74 8.63 1.54 14.05
CA ARG A 74 9.21 2.51 14.97
C ARG A 74 8.22 2.91 16.06
N GLN A 75 6.96 3.20 15.70
CA GLN A 75 5.90 3.57 16.65
C GLN A 75 5.59 2.45 17.66
N TRP A 76 5.64 1.19 17.22
CA TRP A 76 5.50 0.03 18.11
C TRP A 76 6.67 -0.11 19.09
N GLY A 77 7.79 0.58 18.87
CA GLY A 77 8.99 0.51 19.69
C GLY A 77 9.92 -0.64 19.29
N PHE A 78 10.00 -0.94 18.00
CA PHE A 78 10.87 -1.99 17.43
C PHE A 78 10.57 -3.40 17.96
N GLY A 79 9.33 -3.65 18.43
CA GLY A 79 8.96 -4.91 19.07
C GLY A 79 9.42 -5.00 20.53
N SER A 80 9.81 -3.89 21.16
CA SER A 80 10.04 -3.85 22.60
C SER A 80 8.71 -3.81 23.38
N GLY A 81 8.51 -4.80 24.24
CA GLY A 81 7.28 -4.99 25.00
C GLY A 81 6.26 -5.86 24.27
N ASP A 82 5.99 -7.03 24.84
CA ASP A 82 5.04 -7.98 24.27
C ASP A 82 3.61 -7.43 24.29
N PRO A 83 2.82 -7.66 23.23
CA PRO A 83 1.36 -7.44 23.25
C PRO A 83 0.72 -8.14 24.45
N PRO A 84 -0.42 -7.64 24.99
CA PRO A 84 -1.45 -6.89 24.25
C PRO A 84 -1.42 -5.35 24.32
N HIS A 85 -0.54 -4.70 25.10
CA HIS A 85 -0.56 -3.23 25.32
C HIS A 85 -1.98 -2.73 25.68
N ASP A 86 -2.57 -3.31 26.72
CA ASP A 86 -3.98 -3.16 27.12
C ASP A 86 -4.21 -2.17 28.28
N GLN A 87 -3.15 -1.54 28.79
CA GLN A 87 -3.30 -0.58 29.87
C GLN A 87 -3.97 0.70 29.34
N PRO A 88 -4.74 1.42 30.17
CA PRO A 88 -5.42 2.67 29.77
C PRO A 88 -4.46 3.86 29.61
N THR A 89 -3.20 3.62 29.23
CA THR A 89 -2.15 4.62 29.05
C THR A 89 -2.10 5.11 27.60
N ALA A 90 -1.59 6.33 27.39
CA ALA A 90 -1.36 6.84 26.03
C ALA A 90 -0.27 6.05 25.29
N LEU A 91 0.72 5.51 26.02
CA LEU A 91 1.79 4.71 25.44
C LEU A 91 1.28 3.41 24.84
N ASP A 92 0.45 2.69 25.60
CA ASP A 92 -0.13 1.41 25.17
C ASP A 92 -1.02 1.58 23.95
N ARG A 93 -1.84 2.64 23.92
CA ARG A 93 -2.63 3.03 22.73
C ARG A 93 -1.76 3.25 21.49
N ARG A 94 -0.64 3.98 21.60
CA ARG A 94 0.29 4.20 20.47
C ARG A 94 0.91 2.91 19.98
N ARG A 95 1.33 2.03 20.89
CA ARG A 95 1.96 0.74 20.56
C ARG A 95 0.97 -0.20 19.89
N PHE A 96 -0.25 -0.29 20.41
CA PHE A 96 -1.34 -1.04 19.78
C PHE A 96 -1.61 -0.54 18.36
N GLN A 97 -1.73 0.78 18.17
CA GLN A 97 -1.96 1.35 16.85
C GLN A 97 -0.79 1.08 15.89
N GLY A 98 0.46 1.15 16.36
CA GLY A 98 1.64 0.77 15.58
C GLY A 98 1.60 -0.69 15.14
N PHE A 99 1.29 -1.61 16.06
CA PHE A 99 1.16 -3.03 15.77
C PHE A 99 0.03 -3.33 14.76
N ALA A 100 -1.16 -2.75 14.96
CA ALA A 100 -2.26 -2.89 14.02
C ALA A 100 -1.91 -2.35 12.62
N THR A 101 -1.20 -1.22 12.55
CA THR A 101 -0.73 -0.64 11.29
C THR A 101 0.27 -1.54 10.57
N LEU A 102 1.16 -2.24 11.31
CA LEU A 102 2.07 -3.23 10.72
C LEU A 102 1.33 -4.39 10.07
N LEU A 103 0.34 -4.96 10.77
CA LEU A 103 -0.47 -6.06 10.25
C LEU A 103 -1.24 -5.64 8.98
N LEU A 104 -1.88 -4.47 9.02
CA LEU A 104 -2.60 -3.91 7.87
C LEU A 104 -1.67 -3.59 6.71
N SER A 105 -0.45 -3.13 6.99
CA SER A 105 0.57 -2.88 5.95
C SER A 105 1.02 -4.19 5.30
N GLY A 106 1.23 -5.25 6.08
CA GLY A 106 1.55 -6.59 5.56
C GLY A 106 0.44 -7.14 4.67
N LEU A 107 -0.81 -7.06 5.12
CA LEU A 107 -1.97 -7.48 4.32
C LEU A 107 -2.06 -6.69 3.00
N SER A 108 -1.91 -5.37 3.08
CA SER A 108 -2.00 -4.47 1.92
C SER A 108 -0.86 -4.72 0.92
N PHE A 109 0.34 -5.04 1.40
CA PHE A 109 1.49 -5.40 0.55
C PHE A 109 1.21 -6.66 -0.26
N VAL A 110 0.71 -7.72 0.40
CA VAL A 110 0.32 -8.97 -0.27
C VAL A 110 -0.81 -8.72 -1.28
N ALA A 111 -1.79 -7.89 -0.91
CA ALA A 111 -2.90 -7.57 -1.79
C ALA A 111 -2.44 -6.80 -3.05
N VAL A 112 -1.53 -5.83 -2.94
CA VAL A 112 -0.94 -5.13 -4.11
C VAL A 112 -0.20 -6.11 -5.04
N ILE A 113 0.57 -7.04 -4.49
CA ILE A 113 1.24 -8.08 -5.29
C ILE A 113 0.19 -8.90 -6.05
N TYR A 114 -0.85 -9.35 -5.36
CA TYR A 114 -1.91 -10.16 -5.97
C TYR A 114 -2.63 -9.43 -7.10
N VAL A 115 -2.93 -8.15 -6.93
CA VAL A 115 -3.51 -7.29 -7.97
C VAL A 115 -2.58 -7.14 -9.19
N ALA A 116 -1.26 -7.16 -9.00
CA ALA A 116 -0.29 -7.01 -10.07
C ALA A 116 0.02 -8.32 -10.83
N ILE A 117 -0.33 -9.50 -10.29
CA ILE A 117 -0.07 -10.80 -10.93
C ILE A 117 -0.58 -10.87 -12.40
N PRO A 118 -1.82 -10.47 -12.72
CA PRO A 118 -2.32 -10.52 -14.08
C PRO A 118 -1.48 -9.72 -15.07
N LEU A 119 -0.88 -8.60 -14.65
CA LEU A 119 -0.02 -7.78 -15.52
C LEU A 119 1.25 -8.54 -15.94
N ILE A 120 1.70 -9.50 -15.15
CA ILE A 120 2.88 -10.32 -15.42
C ILE A 120 2.50 -11.52 -16.30
N LEU A 121 1.36 -12.15 -16.02
CA LEU A 121 0.97 -13.41 -16.66
C LEU A 121 0.20 -13.23 -17.96
N ILE A 122 -0.53 -12.12 -18.13
CA ILE A 122 -1.42 -11.86 -19.27
C ILE A 122 -0.80 -10.78 -20.15
N ASP A 123 -0.63 -11.05 -21.44
CA ASP A 123 0.07 -10.25 -22.44
C ASP A 123 -0.80 -9.41 -23.38
N GLY A 124 -2.11 -9.39 -23.15
CA GLY A 124 -3.01 -8.54 -23.90
C GLY A 124 -4.43 -8.55 -23.37
N CYS A 125 -5.30 -7.86 -24.09
CA CYS A 125 -6.74 -7.92 -23.90
C CYS A 125 -7.30 -9.03 -24.78
N TYR A 126 -8.06 -9.94 -24.17
CA TYR A 126 -8.70 -11.05 -24.86
C TYR A 126 -10.20 -10.73 -24.92
N GLN A 127 -10.75 -10.68 -26.14
CA GLN A 127 -12.18 -10.53 -26.38
C GLN A 127 -12.84 -11.88 -26.64
#